data_AF-E8KIJ7-F1
#
_entry.id   AF-E8KIJ7-F1
#
_cell.length_a   1.000
_cell.length_b   1.000
_cell.length_c   1.000
_cell.angle_alpha   90.00
_cell.angle_beta   90.00
_cell.angle_gamma   90.00
#
_symmetry.space_group_name_H-M   'P 1'
#
loop_
_entity.id
_entity.type
_entity.pdbx_description
1 polymer ?
#
loop_
_entity_poly.entity_id
_entity_poly.type
_entity_poly.pdbx_seq_one_letter_code
_entity_poly.pdbx_strand_id
1 'polypeptide(L)' 'MLSYHPDFRWLLARQDSPWYDSVKLFRQEASLNWQSVIKNIQQKLQQILKENT' A
#
# COMPACT_ATOMS: atom_id res chain seq x y z
N MET A 1 -21.33 7.65 -8.30
CA MET A 1 -21.12 6.48 -7.43
C MET A 1 -19.71 5.96 -7.70
N LEU A 2 -18.87 5.80 -6.68
CA LEU A 2 -17.49 5.28 -6.82
C LEU A 2 -17.51 3.75 -6.73
N SER A 3 -16.66 3.07 -7.52
CA SER A 3 -16.53 1.62 -7.46
C SER A 3 -15.99 1.17 -6.10
N TYR A 4 -16.62 0.17 -5.49
CA TYR A 4 -16.17 -0.40 -4.23
C TYR A 4 -14.88 -1.22 -4.39
N HIS A 5 -14.68 -1.82 -5.56
CA HIS A 5 -13.52 -2.65 -5.85
C HIS A 5 -12.34 -1.80 -6.31
N PRO A 6 -11.11 -2.14 -5.89
CA PRO A 6 -9.92 -1.51 -6.42
C PRO A 6 -9.80 -1.77 -7.93
N ASP A 7 -9.25 -0.79 -8.64
CA ASP A 7 -8.95 -0.91 -10.07
C ASP A 7 -8.05 -2.13 -10.34
N PHE A 8 -8.29 -2.83 -11.46
CA PHE A 8 -7.56 -4.06 -11.82
C PHE A 8 -6.05 -3.85 -11.93
N ARG A 9 -5.62 -2.62 -12.26
CA ARG A 9 -4.20 -2.23 -12.31
C ARG A 9 -3.50 -2.32 -10.97
N TRP A 10 -4.22 -2.53 -9.88
CA TRP A 10 -3.58 -2.62 -8.58
C TRP A 10 -3.38 -4.04 -8.09
N LEU A 11 -3.93 -5.09 -8.71
CA LEU A 11 -3.71 -6.52 -8.40
C LEU A 11 -3.83 -6.93 -6.90
N LEU A 12 -4.58 -7.99 -6.60
CA LEU A 12 -4.91 -8.30 -5.19
C LEU A 12 -3.81 -9.07 -4.43
N ALA A 13 -3.05 -9.93 -5.12
CA ALA A 13 -2.12 -10.88 -4.49
C ALA A 13 -0.67 -10.35 -4.38
N ARG A 14 -0.48 -9.03 -4.40
CA ARG A 14 0.86 -8.42 -4.35
C ARG A 14 0.83 -7.03 -3.75
N GLN A 15 1.99 -6.55 -3.36
CA GLN A 15 2.17 -5.25 -2.69
C GLN A 15 3.04 -4.28 -3.49
N ASP A 16 3.45 -4.62 -4.69
CA ASP A 16 4.24 -3.83 -5.63
C ASP A 16 3.45 -3.60 -6.93
N SER A 17 3.85 -2.61 -7.72
CA SER A 17 3.22 -2.31 -9.02
C SER A 17 4.04 -2.89 -10.17
N PRO A 18 3.48 -3.79 -11.00
CA PRO A 18 4.15 -4.27 -12.23
C PRO A 18 4.54 -3.16 -13.22
N TRP A 19 3.90 -1.99 -13.12
CA TRP A 19 4.08 -0.89 -14.07
C TRP A 19 4.95 0.24 -13.53
N TYR A 20 5.15 0.30 -12.21
CA TYR A 20 5.85 1.40 -11.55
C TYR A 20 6.69 0.88 -10.38
N ASP A 21 7.97 0.64 -10.62
CA ASP A 21 8.88 0.03 -9.64
C ASP A 21 9.02 0.86 -8.34
N SER A 22 8.79 2.17 -8.41
CA SER A 22 8.83 3.08 -7.26
C SER A 22 7.57 3.03 -6.38
N VAL A 23 6.51 2.33 -6.82
CA VAL A 23 5.21 2.30 -6.14
C VAL A 23 5.05 1.02 -5.31
N LYS A 24 4.63 1.21 -4.05
CA LYS A 24 4.23 0.14 -3.13
C LYS A 24 2.76 0.28 -2.77
N LEU A 25 2.04 -0.83 -2.76
CA LEU A 25 0.63 -0.93 -2.41
C LEU A 25 0.46 -1.37 -0.97
N PHE A 26 -0.45 -0.69 -0.26
CA PHE A 26 -0.89 -1.04 1.08
C PHE A 26 -2.40 -1.27 1.05
N ARG A 27 -2.85 -2.39 1.63
CA ARG A 27 -4.24 -2.82 1.57
C ARG A 27 -4.81 -2.97 2.97
N GLN A 28 -6.09 -2.68 3.11
CA GLN A 28 -6.84 -3.00 4.32
C GLN A 28 -7.00 -4.53 4.40
N GLU A 29 -6.62 -5.11 5.54
CA GLU A 29 -6.85 -6.53 5.83
C GLU A 29 -8.33 -6.83 6.13
N ALA A 30 -9.05 -5.82 6.64
CA ALA A 30 -10.46 -5.91 6.98
C ALA A 30 -11.17 -4.59 6.67
N SER A 31 -12.47 -4.66 6.40
CA SER A 31 -13.30 -3.48 6.13
C SER A 31 -13.14 -2.44 7.25
N LEU A 32 -12.91 -1.19 6.86
CA LEU A 32 -12.74 -0.03 7.75
C LEU A 32 -11.48 -0.05 8.63
N ASN A 33 -10.61 -1.06 8.50
CA ASN A 33 -9.36 -1.13 9.26
C ASN A 33 -8.23 -0.28 8.64
N TRP A 34 -8.43 1.03 8.62
CA TRP A 34 -7.44 1.97 8.11
C TRP A 34 -6.24 2.17 9.03
N GLN A 35 -6.41 1.98 10.33
CA GLN A 35 -5.33 2.14 11.31
C GLN A 35 -4.13 1.25 11.00
N SER A 36 -4.38 0.00 10.62
CA SER A 36 -3.33 -0.95 10.22
C SER A 36 -2.57 -0.48 8.97
N VAL A 37 -3.28 0.02 7.97
CA VAL A 37 -2.71 0.53 6.72
C VAL A 37 -1.78 1.70 6.98
N ILE A 38 -2.24 2.70 7.75
CA ILE A 38 -1.45 3.90 8.07
C ILE A 38 -0.20 3.52 8.88
N LYS A 39 -0.32 2.60 9.85
CA LYS A 39 0.83 2.10 10.61
C LYS A 39 1.88 1.45 9.70
N ASN A 40 1.46 0.62 8.75
CA ASN A 40 2.37 -0.04 7.81
C ASN A 40 3.08 0.98 6.90
N ILE A 41 2.37 2.02 6.46
CA ILE A 41 2.96 3.13 5.68
C ILE A 41 4.04 3.85 6.51
N GLN A 42 3.72 4.22 7.75
CA GLN A 42 4.66 4.89 8.66
C GLN A 42 5.94 4.07 8.84
N GLN A 43 5.82 2.77 9.10
CA GLN A 43 6.96 1.87 9.27
C GLN A 43 7.84 1.83 8.01
N LYS A 44 7.23 1.75 6.82
CA LYS A 44 8.00 1.73 5.57
C LYS A 44 8.72 3.05 5.31
N LEU A 45 8.08 4.18 5.59
CA LEU A 45 8.72 5.50 5.46
C LEU A 45 9.91 5.64 6.41
N GLN A 46 9.77 5.20 7.66
CA GLN A 46 10.88 5.20 8.62
C GLN A 46 12.05 4.33 8.16
N GLN A 47 11.76 3.17 7.55
CA GLN A 47 12.79 2.32 6.96
C GLN A 47 13.53 3.05 5.83
N ILE A 48 12.81 3.68 4.90
CA ILE A 48 13.40 4.42 3.78
C ILE A 48 14.30 5.56 4.29
N LEU A 49 13.88 6.29 5.33
CA LEU A 49 14.71 7.36 5.90
C LEU A 49 16.02 6.84 6.51
N LYS A 50 15.97 5.67 7.16
CA LYS A 50 17.17 5.02 7.74
C LYS A 50 18.12 4.50 6.67
N GLU A 51 17.61 3.97 5.57
CA GLU A 51 18.43 3.46 4.46
C GLU A 51 19.14 4.58 3.69
N ASN A 52 18.63 5.81 3.77
CA ASN A 52 19.20 6.99 3.12
C ASN A 52 20.12 7.84 4.03
N THR A 53 20.36 7.40 5.28
CA THR A 53 21.30 8.04 6.22
C THR A 53 22.57 7.21 6.33
#